data_AF-A0A955PEU5-F1
#
_entry.id   AF-A0A955PEU5-F1
#
_cell.length_a   1.000
_cell.length_b   1.000
_cell.length_c   1.000
_cell.angle_alpha   90.00
_cell.angle_beta   90.00
_cell.angle_gamma   90.00
#
_symmetry.space_group_name_H-M   'P 1'
#
loop_
_entity.id
_entity.type
_entity.pdbx_description
1 polymer ?
#
loop_
_entity_poly.entity_id
_entity_poly.type
_entity_poly.pdbx_seq_one_letter_code
_entity_poly.pdbx_strand_id
1 'polypeptide(L)'
;MNVAGMILKEIFHRKVNALLTLLGVVAAVGFYVAFVTMGSAAQRETTRIMRDMGYNLRIIPKDTDMENFLLVGYADETMPEDTVQRFAEQRGITFVHLLATLQQTYDWDGSRVLLTGVASEVSPADKKKPPMLFDVQPGTLYVGHEVADSKGLKKGDKVELGGQEFKVERTLTEAGSVDDIRVYADLADAQKILGKPGQINEIKAL
;
A
#
# COMPACT_ATOMS: atom_id res chain seq x y z
N MET A 1 11.46 57.51 -37.89
CA MET A 1 10.67 57.54 -36.63
C MET A 1 10.34 56.12 -36.24
N ASN A 2 10.82 55.63 -35.10
CA ASN A 2 10.59 54.26 -34.67
C ASN A 2 9.33 54.21 -33.80
N VAL A 3 8.30 53.46 -34.22
CA VAL A 3 7.00 53.34 -33.55
C VAL A 3 7.16 52.86 -32.10
N ALA A 4 8.06 51.91 -31.86
CA ALA A 4 8.39 51.42 -30.51
C ALA A 4 8.92 52.53 -29.58
N GLY A 5 9.71 53.46 -30.12
CA GLY A 5 10.24 54.59 -29.36
C GLY A 5 9.18 55.61 -28.96
N MET A 6 8.12 55.76 -29.77
CA MET A 6 6.97 56.62 -29.42
C MET A 6 6.09 55.97 -28.35
N ILE A 7 5.87 54.64 -28.43
CA ILE A 7 5.12 53.88 -27.40
C ILE A 7 5.82 53.98 -26.04
N LEU A 8 7.14 53.80 -25.99
CA LEU A 8 7.92 53.94 -24.75
C LEU A 8 7.80 55.34 -24.14
N LYS A 9 7.91 56.40 -24.96
CA LYS A 9 7.73 57.78 -24.48
C LYS A 9 6.35 58.02 -23.89
N GLU A 10 5.30 57.46 -24.50
CA GLU A 10 3.93 57.58 -23.98
C GLU A 10 3.74 56.85 -22.65
N ILE A 11 4.33 55.66 -22.49
CA ILE A 11 4.35 54.91 -21.22
C ILE A 11 5.00 55.75 -20.10
N PHE A 12 6.11 56.43 -20.40
CA PHE A 12 6.79 57.32 -19.44
C PHE A 12 6.04 58.63 -19.19
N HIS A 13 5.19 59.07 -20.11
CA HIS A 13 4.35 60.26 -19.95
C HIS A 13 3.12 59.96 -19.08
N ARG A 14 2.43 58.84 -19.33
CA ARG A 14 1.20 58.41 -18.61
C ARG A 14 1.48 57.33 -17.55
N LYS A 15 2.41 57.61 -16.65
CA LYS A 15 2.94 56.63 -15.67
C LYS A 15 1.86 55.92 -14.85
N VAL A 16 0.85 56.65 -14.38
CA VAL A 16 -0.22 56.09 -13.53
C VAL A 16 -1.07 55.09 -14.31
N ASN A 17 -1.55 55.47 -15.50
CA ASN A 17 -2.37 54.59 -16.32
C ASN A 17 -1.60 53.36 -16.78
N ALA A 18 -0.35 53.55 -17.22
CA ALA A 18 0.51 52.44 -17.60
C ALA A 18 0.74 51.46 -16.43
N LEU A 19 1.00 51.97 -15.23
CA LEU A 19 1.16 51.15 -14.03
C LEU A 19 -0.11 50.37 -13.68
N LEU A 20 -1.29 51.01 -13.70
CA LEU A 20 -2.56 50.34 -13.39
C LEU A 20 -2.87 49.24 -14.40
N THR A 21 -2.64 49.47 -15.70
CA THR A 21 -2.83 48.44 -16.72
C THR A 21 -1.85 47.29 -16.57
N LEU A 22 -0.58 47.58 -16.26
CA LEU A 22 0.44 46.55 -16.04
C LEU A 22 0.09 45.71 -14.80
N LEU A 23 -0.33 46.35 -13.70
CA LEU A 23 -0.75 45.65 -12.49
C LEU A 23 -1.97 44.75 -12.76
N GLY A 24 -2.94 45.22 -13.53
CA GLY A 24 -4.10 44.40 -13.92
C GLY A 24 -3.69 43.15 -14.69
N VAL A 25 -2.81 43.29 -15.69
CA VAL A 25 -2.31 42.15 -16.48
C VAL A 25 -1.45 41.20 -15.62
N VAL A 26 -0.54 41.74 -14.82
CA VAL A 26 0.31 40.95 -13.91
C VAL A 26 -0.53 40.19 -12.90
N ALA A 27 -1.55 40.82 -12.31
CA ALA A 27 -2.46 40.16 -11.39
C ALA A 27 -3.24 39.05 -12.09
N ALA A 28 -3.83 39.32 -13.26
CA ALA A 28 -4.60 38.33 -14.01
C ALA A 28 -3.76 37.09 -14.38
N VAL A 29 -2.57 37.30 -14.94
CA VAL A 29 -1.65 36.21 -15.31
C VAL A 29 -1.13 35.51 -14.06
N GLY A 30 -0.75 36.27 -13.03
CA GLY A 30 -0.27 35.74 -11.76
C GLY A 30 -1.28 34.84 -11.07
N PHE A 31 -2.55 35.25 -10.99
CA PHE A 31 -3.62 34.43 -10.42
C PHE A 31 -3.88 33.17 -11.25
N TYR A 32 -3.90 33.28 -12.58
CA TYR A 32 -4.10 32.11 -13.44
C TYR A 32 -2.98 31.07 -13.26
N VAL A 33 -1.72 31.52 -13.30
CA VAL A 33 -0.57 30.64 -13.09
C VAL A 33 -0.58 30.04 -11.69
N ALA A 34 -0.83 30.85 -10.65
CA ALA A 34 -0.91 30.37 -9.27
C ALA A 34 -1.98 29.29 -9.10
N PHE A 35 -3.17 29.50 -9.67
CA PHE A 35 -4.27 28.53 -9.60
C PHE A 35 -3.90 27.20 -10.28
N VAL A 36 -3.37 27.25 -11.51
CA VAL A 36 -2.97 26.04 -12.26
C VAL A 36 -1.84 25.30 -11.55
N THR A 37 -0.83 26.02 -11.08
CA THR A 37 0.30 25.43 -10.37
C THR A 37 -0.13 24.82 -9.04
N MET A 38 -0.96 25.51 -8.26
CA MET A 38 -1.46 25.01 -6.99
C MET A 38 -2.36 23.79 -7.18
N GLY A 39 -3.26 23.80 -8.16
CA GLY A 39 -4.08 22.63 -8.51
C GLY A 39 -3.23 21.42 -8.93
N SER A 40 -2.22 21.65 -9.77
CA SER A 40 -1.31 20.60 -10.22
C SER A 40 -0.41 20.07 -9.09
N ALA A 41 -0.04 20.91 -8.12
CA ALA A 41 0.68 20.50 -6.93
C ALA A 41 -0.22 19.66 -5.99
N ALA A 42 -1.45 20.12 -5.75
CA ALA A 42 -2.42 19.40 -4.93
C ALA A 42 -2.75 18.01 -5.52
N GLN A 43 -2.94 17.90 -6.83
CA GLN A 43 -3.17 16.61 -7.51
C GLN A 43 -1.98 15.66 -7.32
N ARG A 44 -0.75 16.18 -7.44
CA ARG A 44 0.48 15.38 -7.28
C ARG A 44 0.66 14.89 -5.85
N GLU A 45 0.44 15.74 -4.86
CA GLU A 45 0.52 15.33 -3.46
C GLU A 45 -0.60 14.36 -3.09
N THR A 46 -1.83 14.56 -3.57
CA THR A 46 -2.92 13.59 -3.40
C THR A 46 -2.54 12.23 -3.98
N THR A 47 -1.95 12.19 -5.18
CA THR A 47 -1.49 10.96 -5.80
C THR A 47 -0.38 10.28 -4.98
N ARG A 48 0.54 11.07 -4.43
CA ARG A 48 1.62 10.55 -3.57
C ARG A 48 1.06 9.96 -2.28
N ILE A 49 0.18 10.69 -1.59
CA ILE A 49 -0.49 10.22 -0.38
C ILE A 49 -1.23 8.91 -0.66
N MET A 50 -2.04 8.86 -1.73
CA MET A 50 -2.81 7.66 -2.07
C MET A 50 -1.91 6.45 -2.36
N ARG A 51 -0.74 6.66 -2.98
CA ARG A 51 0.27 5.62 -3.19
C ARG A 51 0.92 5.18 -1.88
N ASP A 52 1.24 6.13 -1.01
CA ASP A 52 1.96 5.88 0.24
C ASP A 52 1.08 5.21 1.31
N MET A 53 -0.26 5.22 1.14
CA MET A 53 -1.17 4.37 1.93
C MET A 53 -0.93 2.86 1.72
N GLY A 54 -0.22 2.47 0.65
CA GLY A 54 0.01 1.07 0.31
C GLY A 54 -1.21 0.43 -0.33
N TYR A 55 -1.39 -0.87 -0.11
CA TYR A 55 -2.53 -1.62 -0.63
C TYR A 55 -3.86 -1.03 -0.17
N ASN A 56 -4.59 -0.43 -1.10
CA ASN A 56 -5.82 0.32 -0.83
C ASN A 56 -7.08 -0.36 -1.39
N LEU A 57 -6.90 -1.46 -2.12
CA LEU A 57 -7.98 -2.30 -2.62
C LEU A 57 -7.80 -3.74 -2.12
N ARG A 58 -8.90 -4.35 -1.67
CA ARG A 58 -8.96 -5.73 -1.18
C ARG A 58 -9.91 -6.52 -2.07
N ILE A 59 -9.41 -7.60 -2.67
CA ILE A 59 -10.19 -8.55 -3.46
C ILE A 59 -10.39 -9.78 -2.60
N ILE A 60 -11.65 -10.12 -2.34
CA ILE A 60 -12.06 -11.21 -1.44
C ILE A 60 -13.02 -12.15 -2.17
N PRO A 61 -13.21 -13.39 -1.69
CA PRO A 61 -14.19 -14.32 -2.24
C PRO A 61 -15.60 -13.74 -2.27
N LYS A 62 -16.39 -14.15 -3.26
CA LYS A 62 -17.76 -13.64 -3.46
C LYS A 62 -18.69 -13.97 -2.29
N ASP A 63 -18.51 -15.15 -1.71
CA ASP A 63 -19.38 -15.68 -0.67
C ASP A 63 -18.92 -15.29 0.74
N THR A 64 -17.98 -14.34 0.87
CA THR A 64 -17.52 -13.82 2.15
C THR A 64 -18.66 -13.15 2.91
N ASP A 65 -18.81 -13.54 4.18
CA ASP A 65 -19.65 -12.81 5.13
C ASP A 65 -19.04 -11.44 5.43
N MET A 66 -19.71 -10.39 4.93
CA MET A 66 -19.26 -9.02 5.09
C MET A 66 -19.35 -8.52 6.54
N GLU A 67 -20.27 -9.05 7.36
CA GLU A 67 -20.36 -8.66 8.76
C GLU A 67 -19.11 -9.13 9.52
N ASN A 68 -18.79 -10.41 9.41
CA ASN A 68 -17.60 -10.96 10.05
C ASN A 68 -16.31 -10.37 9.48
N PHE A 69 -16.23 -10.18 8.17
CA PHE A 69 -15.08 -9.53 7.52
C PHE A 69 -14.81 -8.12 8.07
N LEU A 70 -15.86 -7.32 8.29
CA LEU A 70 -15.72 -5.97 8.84
C LEU A 70 -15.39 -5.97 10.34
N LEU A 71 -15.83 -6.99 11.08
CA LEU A 71 -15.53 -7.15 12.51
C LEU A 71 -14.10 -7.65 12.76
N VAL A 72 -13.67 -8.67 12.03
CA VAL A 72 -12.41 -9.39 12.26
C VAL A 72 -11.27 -8.87 11.37
N GLY A 73 -11.61 -8.38 10.18
CA GLY A 73 -10.66 -7.75 9.26
C GLY A 73 -10.07 -8.67 8.19
N TYR A 74 -10.50 -9.94 8.06
CA TYR A 74 -10.13 -10.84 6.95
C TYR A 74 -11.32 -11.72 6.54
N ALA A 75 -11.23 -12.35 5.35
CA ALA A 75 -12.30 -13.20 4.82
C ALA A 75 -12.12 -14.66 5.27
N ASP A 76 -13.15 -15.31 5.81
CA ASP A 76 -13.05 -16.73 6.24
C ASP A 76 -13.03 -17.70 5.06
N GLU A 77 -13.80 -17.35 4.03
CA GLU A 77 -13.84 -18.07 2.77
C GLU A 77 -12.50 -17.96 2.04
N THR A 78 -12.18 -18.98 1.24
CA THR A 78 -10.97 -18.99 0.43
C THR A 78 -11.28 -19.04 -1.06
N MET A 79 -10.26 -18.71 -1.84
CA MET A 79 -10.21 -18.86 -3.28
C MET A 79 -8.89 -19.51 -3.68
N PRO A 80 -8.83 -20.16 -4.87
CA PRO A 80 -7.59 -20.71 -5.40
C PRO A 80 -6.49 -19.65 -5.54
N GLU A 81 -5.25 -20.00 -5.18
CA GLU A 81 -4.08 -19.11 -5.25
C GLU A 81 -3.81 -18.59 -6.68
N ASP A 82 -4.07 -19.39 -7.71
CA ASP A 82 -3.89 -19.02 -9.13
C ASP A 82 -4.79 -17.84 -9.56
N THR A 83 -5.78 -17.48 -8.74
CA THR A 83 -6.63 -16.30 -8.95
C THR A 83 -5.79 -15.02 -9.08
N VAL A 84 -4.66 -14.89 -8.36
CA VAL A 84 -3.79 -13.71 -8.49
C VAL A 84 -3.19 -13.58 -9.89
N GLN A 85 -2.78 -14.70 -10.49
CA GLN A 85 -2.20 -14.73 -11.83
C GLN A 85 -3.28 -14.45 -12.87
N ARG A 86 -4.48 -15.01 -12.69
CA ARG A 86 -5.64 -14.74 -13.55
C ARG A 86 -6.01 -13.25 -13.57
N PHE A 87 -5.94 -12.57 -12.41
CA PHE A 87 -6.10 -11.12 -12.34
C PHE A 87 -4.98 -10.37 -13.05
N ALA A 88 -3.73 -10.80 -12.87
CA ALA A 88 -2.58 -10.16 -13.49
C ALA A 88 -2.61 -10.21 -15.03
N GLU A 89 -3.16 -11.29 -15.59
CA GLU A 89 -3.27 -11.52 -17.04
C GLU A 89 -4.52 -10.87 -17.68
N GLN A 90 -5.47 -10.40 -16.87
CA GLN A 90 -6.73 -9.87 -17.36
C GLN A 90 -6.54 -8.52 -18.07
N ARG A 91 -7.06 -8.40 -19.30
CA ARG A 91 -7.07 -7.14 -20.04
C ARG A 91 -8.05 -6.15 -19.42
N GLY A 92 -7.64 -4.88 -19.36
CA GLY A 92 -8.50 -3.77 -18.91
C GLY A 92 -8.36 -3.39 -17.44
N ILE A 93 -7.56 -4.12 -16.66
CA ILE A 93 -7.22 -3.76 -15.27
C ILE A 93 -5.85 -3.10 -15.26
N THR A 94 -5.73 -1.97 -14.54
CA THR A 94 -4.45 -1.31 -14.27
C THR A 94 -4.14 -1.49 -12.79
N PHE A 95 -3.00 -2.08 -12.50
CA PHE A 95 -2.48 -2.27 -11.14
C PHE A 95 -0.96 -2.07 -11.14
N VAL A 96 -0.42 -1.86 -9.95
CA VAL A 96 1.02 -1.74 -9.69
C VAL A 96 1.52 -3.00 -8.98
N HIS A 97 0.83 -3.40 -7.91
CA HIS A 97 1.18 -4.55 -7.10
C HIS A 97 -0.08 -5.38 -6.79
N LEU A 98 0.01 -6.69 -6.97
CA LEU A 98 -0.95 -7.67 -6.46
C LEU A 98 -0.24 -8.56 -5.45
N LEU A 99 -0.82 -8.70 -4.27
CA LEU A 99 -0.27 -9.50 -3.19
C LEU A 99 -1.33 -10.48 -2.69
N ALA A 100 -1.10 -11.77 -2.95
CA ALA A 100 -1.94 -12.83 -2.44
C ALA A 100 -1.59 -13.11 -0.97
N THR A 101 -2.60 -13.23 -0.12
CA THR A 101 -2.43 -13.56 1.30
C THR A 101 -3.43 -14.59 1.78
N LEU A 102 -3.01 -15.39 2.76
CA LEU A 102 -3.88 -16.25 3.54
C LEU A 102 -3.83 -15.81 5.00
N GLN A 103 -4.93 -15.27 5.50
CA GLN A 103 -5.04 -14.73 6.85
C GLN A 103 -6.01 -15.56 7.68
N GLN A 104 -5.61 -16.00 8.86
CA GLN A 104 -6.55 -16.64 9.78
C GLN A 104 -6.10 -16.43 11.21
N THR A 105 -7.06 -16.28 12.11
CA THR A 105 -6.78 -16.35 13.54
C THR A 105 -6.29 -17.76 13.88
N TYR A 106 -5.19 -17.84 14.62
CA TYR A 106 -4.54 -19.08 15.00
C TYR A 106 -4.23 -19.07 16.51
N ASP A 107 -4.43 -20.20 17.17
CA ASP A 107 -4.05 -20.38 18.58
C ASP A 107 -2.61 -20.91 18.65
N TRP A 108 -1.70 -20.05 19.09
CA TRP A 108 -0.29 -20.38 19.27
C TRP A 108 0.02 -20.52 20.75
N ASP A 109 -0.03 -21.75 21.25
CA ASP A 109 0.24 -22.09 22.65
C ASP A 109 -0.61 -21.29 23.66
N GLY A 110 -1.91 -21.13 23.39
CA GLY A 110 -2.84 -20.36 24.21
C GLY A 110 -2.85 -18.86 23.91
N SER A 111 -2.00 -18.37 23.00
CA SER A 111 -2.01 -17.00 22.50
C SER A 111 -2.73 -16.92 21.16
N ARG A 112 -3.80 -16.14 21.10
CA ARG A 112 -4.52 -15.90 19.84
C ARG A 112 -3.76 -14.90 18.99
N VAL A 113 -3.27 -15.34 17.84
CA VAL A 113 -2.51 -14.51 16.89
C VAL A 113 -3.23 -14.45 15.54
N LEU A 114 -2.91 -13.45 14.73
CA LEU A 114 -3.32 -13.42 13.33
C LEU A 114 -2.20 -14.00 12.47
N LEU A 115 -2.31 -15.27 12.06
CA LEU A 115 -1.36 -15.88 11.14
C LEU A 115 -1.63 -15.35 9.73
N THR A 116 -0.61 -14.83 9.07
CA THR A 116 -0.71 -14.23 7.73
C THR A 116 0.38 -14.78 6.83
N GLY A 117 -0.02 -15.64 5.89
CA GLY A 117 0.81 -16.06 4.77
C GLY A 117 0.87 -14.98 3.70
N VAL A 118 2.06 -14.66 3.22
CA VAL A 118 2.29 -13.63 2.20
C VAL A 118 3.00 -14.24 1.01
N ALA A 119 2.44 -14.10 -0.19
CA ALA A 119 3.09 -14.52 -1.43
C ALA A 119 4.11 -13.49 -1.91
N SER A 120 4.98 -13.88 -2.85
CA SER A 120 5.75 -12.90 -3.61
C SER A 120 4.82 -11.99 -4.41
N GLU A 121 5.09 -10.68 -4.40
CA GLU A 121 4.26 -9.71 -5.13
C GLU A 121 4.30 -9.93 -6.65
N VAL A 122 3.14 -9.83 -7.28
CA VAL A 122 3.00 -9.85 -8.74
C VAL A 122 2.87 -8.41 -9.25
N SER A 123 3.78 -8.01 -10.13
CA SER A 123 3.75 -6.72 -10.82
C SER A 123 3.77 -6.92 -12.34
N PRO A 124 3.19 -6.00 -13.12
CA PRO A 124 3.27 -6.06 -14.59
C PRO A 124 4.73 -6.06 -15.06
N ALA A 125 5.03 -6.85 -16.09
CA ALA A 125 6.40 -7.04 -16.61
C ALA A 125 7.12 -5.72 -16.94
N ASP A 126 6.36 -4.72 -17.42
CA ASP A 126 6.87 -3.41 -17.85
C ASP A 126 7.11 -2.43 -16.68
N LYS A 127 6.68 -2.77 -15.45
CA LYS A 127 6.73 -1.88 -14.27
C LYS A 127 7.16 -2.61 -13.01
N LYS A 128 8.33 -3.26 -13.04
CA LYS A 128 8.94 -3.82 -11.83
C LYS A 128 9.27 -2.71 -10.83
N LYS A 129 8.58 -2.71 -9.70
CA LYS A 129 8.83 -1.83 -8.55
C LYS A 129 9.25 -2.67 -7.35
N PRO A 130 10.03 -2.11 -6.41
CA PRO A 130 10.34 -2.81 -5.17
C PRO A 130 9.05 -3.16 -4.43
N PRO A 131 9.01 -4.32 -3.73
CA PRO A 131 7.83 -4.73 -3.01
C PRO A 131 7.50 -3.76 -1.87
N MET A 132 6.20 -3.60 -1.62
CA MET A 132 5.69 -2.71 -0.56
C MET A 132 5.67 -3.41 0.79
N LEU A 133 5.41 -4.72 0.81
CA LEU A 133 5.57 -5.54 2.00
C LEU A 133 6.95 -6.20 2.02
N PHE A 134 7.40 -6.61 3.20
CA PHE A 134 8.61 -7.41 3.32
C PHE A 134 8.38 -8.81 2.75
N ASP A 135 9.40 -9.33 2.07
CA ASP A 135 9.44 -10.72 1.60
C ASP A 135 9.79 -11.65 2.77
N VAL A 136 8.89 -12.56 3.11
CA VAL A 136 9.07 -13.51 4.22
C VAL A 136 9.60 -14.81 3.63
N GLN A 137 10.83 -15.18 4.00
CA GLN A 137 11.43 -16.39 3.45
C GLN A 137 10.76 -17.64 4.03
N PRO A 138 10.63 -18.72 3.25
CA PRO A 138 10.17 -20.00 3.76
C PRO A 138 10.99 -20.46 4.98
N GLY A 139 10.31 -21.02 5.98
CA GLY A 139 10.90 -21.45 7.26
C GLY A 139 11.23 -20.30 8.22
N THR A 140 10.83 -19.07 7.91
CA THR A 140 11.03 -17.90 8.78
C THR A 140 9.71 -17.23 9.16
N LEU A 141 9.72 -16.56 10.32
CA LEU A 141 8.59 -15.78 10.82
C LEU A 141 8.99 -14.33 11.10
N TYR A 142 8.06 -13.43 10.81
CA TYR A 142 8.12 -12.05 11.27
C TYR A 142 6.99 -11.86 12.26
N VAL A 143 7.35 -11.51 13.50
CA VAL A 143 6.43 -11.53 14.63
C VAL A 143 6.10 -10.11 15.06
N GLY A 144 4.81 -9.79 15.17
CA GLY A 144 4.31 -8.53 15.71
C GLY A 144 4.81 -8.26 17.13
N HIS A 145 4.83 -6.98 17.52
CA HIS A 145 5.45 -6.55 18.77
C HIS A 145 4.83 -7.22 20.00
N GLU A 146 3.50 -7.22 20.11
CA GLU A 146 2.78 -7.78 21.27
C GLU A 146 2.98 -9.30 21.40
N VAL A 147 3.00 -10.02 20.27
CA VAL A 147 3.27 -11.47 20.27
C VAL A 147 4.72 -11.76 20.64
N ALA A 148 5.66 -10.93 20.17
CA ALA A 148 7.07 -11.08 20.50
C ALA A 148 7.31 -10.79 21.98
N ASP A 149 6.74 -9.72 22.53
CA ASP A 149 6.94 -9.33 23.93
C ASP A 149 6.31 -10.33 24.90
N SER A 150 5.04 -10.71 24.67
CA SER A 150 4.32 -11.67 25.52
C SER A 150 4.98 -13.06 25.57
N LYS A 151 5.62 -13.50 24.47
CA LYS A 151 6.34 -14.77 24.40
C LYS A 151 7.85 -14.65 24.65
N GLY A 152 8.37 -13.43 24.85
CA GLY A 152 9.79 -13.16 25.05
C GLY A 152 10.68 -13.48 23.83
N LEU A 153 10.11 -13.47 22.62
CA LEU A 153 10.78 -13.83 21.37
C LEU A 153 11.69 -12.73 20.87
N LYS A 154 12.82 -13.13 20.29
CA LYS A 154 13.83 -12.27 19.68
C LYS A 154 14.22 -12.79 18.31
N LYS A 155 14.82 -11.90 17.52
CA LYS A 155 15.46 -12.27 16.26
C LYS A 155 16.48 -13.39 16.50
N GLY A 156 16.34 -14.49 15.76
CA GLY A 156 17.20 -15.66 15.80
C GLY A 156 16.61 -16.85 16.56
N ASP A 157 15.54 -16.63 17.32
CA ASP A 157 14.92 -17.70 18.10
C ASP A 157 14.29 -18.75 17.19
N LYS A 158 14.29 -19.99 17.67
CA LYS A 158 13.59 -21.11 17.05
C LYS A 158 12.30 -21.35 17.80
N VAL A 159 11.21 -21.43 17.07
CA VAL A 159 9.87 -21.61 17.61
C VAL A 159 9.14 -22.70 16.85
N GLU A 160 8.22 -23.37 17.52
CA GLU A 160 7.34 -24.33 16.88
C GLU A 160 5.98 -23.68 16.61
N LEU A 161 5.48 -23.82 15.38
CA LEU A 161 4.17 -23.33 14.97
C LEU A 161 3.55 -24.35 14.01
N GLY A 162 2.34 -24.83 14.31
CA GLY A 162 1.66 -25.83 13.47
C GLY A 162 2.43 -27.15 13.32
N GLY A 163 3.23 -27.55 14.33
CA GLY A 163 4.05 -28.76 14.30
C GLY A 163 5.31 -28.67 13.44
N GLN A 164 5.72 -27.46 13.06
CA GLN A 164 6.93 -27.20 12.27
C GLN A 164 7.84 -26.20 13.01
N GLU A 165 9.15 -26.41 12.89
CA GLU A 165 10.15 -25.48 13.45
C GLU A 165 10.37 -24.31 12.48
N PHE A 166 10.27 -23.09 13.01
CA PHE A 166 10.53 -21.85 12.31
C PHE A 166 11.60 -21.01 13.02
N LYS A 167 12.30 -20.19 12.26
CA LYS A 167 13.20 -19.17 12.79
C LYS A 167 12.53 -17.81 12.81
N VAL A 168 12.53 -17.13 13.95
CA VAL A 168 12.12 -15.72 14.03
C VAL A 168 13.19 -14.86 13.36
N GLU A 169 12.93 -14.40 12.13
CA GLU A 169 13.89 -13.58 11.39
C GLU A 169 13.81 -12.11 11.82
N ARG A 170 12.62 -11.67 12.24
CA ARG A 170 12.38 -10.31 12.70
C ARG A 170 11.26 -10.23 13.73
N THR A 171 11.46 -9.40 14.74
CA THR A 171 10.38 -8.87 15.57
C THR A 171 10.07 -7.45 15.10
N LEU A 172 8.78 -7.16 14.91
CA LEU A 172 8.32 -5.86 14.41
C LEU A 172 8.29 -4.84 15.56
N THR A 173 8.46 -3.58 15.19
CA THR A 173 8.26 -2.45 16.11
C THR A 173 6.77 -2.25 16.35
N GLU A 174 6.41 -1.82 17.56
CA GLU A 174 5.04 -1.51 17.93
C GLU A 174 4.40 -0.53 16.93
N ALA A 175 3.27 -0.92 16.36
CA ALA A 175 2.49 -0.14 15.40
C ALA A 175 1.20 0.44 16.00
N GLY A 176 0.77 -0.04 17.17
CA GLY A 176 -0.51 0.29 17.79
C GLY A 176 -1.70 -0.26 16.99
N SER A 177 -1.54 -1.40 16.31
CA SER A 177 -2.54 -1.95 15.40
C SER A 177 -2.58 -3.48 15.42
N VAL A 178 -3.47 -4.08 14.62
CA VAL A 178 -3.58 -5.55 14.48
C VAL A 178 -2.25 -6.19 14.04
N ASP A 179 -1.35 -5.42 13.44
CA ASP A 179 -0.02 -5.90 13.04
C ASP A 179 0.84 -6.31 14.24
N ASP A 180 0.58 -5.78 15.44
CA ASP A 180 1.30 -6.15 16.67
C ASP A 180 0.94 -7.56 17.15
N ILE A 181 -0.24 -8.06 16.78
CA ILE A 181 -0.68 -9.43 17.05
C ILE A 181 -0.54 -10.36 15.84
N ARG A 182 0.04 -9.87 14.75
CA ARG A 182 0.18 -10.63 13.50
C ARG A 182 1.50 -11.40 13.47
N VAL A 183 1.44 -12.62 12.96
CA VAL A 183 2.60 -13.45 12.66
C VAL A 183 2.62 -13.66 11.16
N TYR A 184 3.63 -13.10 10.50
CA TYR A 184 3.79 -13.25 9.07
C TYR A 184 4.69 -14.45 8.76
N ALA A 185 4.27 -15.24 7.78
CA ALA A 185 4.98 -16.37 7.23
C ALA A 185 4.98 -16.31 5.70
N ASP A 186 5.83 -17.09 5.05
CA ASP A 186 5.68 -17.40 3.64
C ASP A 186 4.29 -18.01 3.38
N LEU A 187 3.68 -17.72 2.23
CA LEU A 187 2.34 -18.21 1.92
C LEU A 187 2.25 -19.74 1.98
N ALA A 188 3.22 -20.46 1.42
CA ALA A 188 3.18 -21.92 1.39
C ALA A 188 3.28 -22.52 2.79
N ASP A 189 4.02 -21.87 3.70
CA ASP A 189 4.12 -22.31 5.09
C ASP A 189 2.83 -22.04 5.87
N ALA A 190 2.23 -20.85 5.71
CA ALA A 190 0.93 -20.56 6.30
C ALA A 190 -0.17 -21.53 5.80
N GLN A 191 -0.16 -21.86 4.51
CA GLN A 191 -1.07 -22.85 3.94
C GLN A 191 -0.90 -24.24 4.58
N LYS A 192 0.34 -24.66 4.87
CA LYS A 192 0.59 -25.93 5.59
C LYS A 192 0.07 -25.87 7.01
N ILE A 193 0.39 -24.81 7.76
CA ILE A 193 -0.04 -24.62 9.16
C ILE A 193 -1.58 -24.62 9.26
N LEU A 194 -2.26 -23.97 8.31
CA LEU A 194 -3.71 -23.85 8.29
C LEU A 194 -4.43 -25.02 7.60
N GLY A 195 -3.68 -25.96 6.99
CA GLY A 195 -4.26 -27.08 6.25
C GLY A 195 -5.02 -26.66 4.98
N LYS A 196 -4.62 -25.55 4.34
CA LYS A 196 -5.27 -24.95 3.17
C LYS A 196 -4.32 -24.83 1.96
N PRO A 197 -3.82 -25.94 1.38
CA PRO A 197 -2.85 -25.90 0.29
C PRO A 197 -3.43 -25.24 -0.97
N GLY A 198 -2.67 -24.32 -1.58
CA GLY A 198 -3.07 -23.63 -2.82
C GLY A 198 -4.32 -22.74 -2.67
N GLN A 199 -4.61 -22.31 -1.45
CA GLN A 199 -5.74 -21.44 -1.14
C GLN A 199 -5.25 -20.13 -0.52
N ILE A 200 -5.95 -19.05 -0.84
CA ILE A 200 -5.79 -17.71 -0.30
C ILE A 200 -7.16 -17.15 0.05
N ASN A 201 -7.25 -16.12 0.87
CA ASN A 201 -8.54 -15.46 1.15
C ASN A 201 -8.57 -13.98 0.80
N GLU A 202 -7.44 -13.42 0.41
CA GLU A 202 -7.37 -12.03 0.02
C GLU A 202 -6.28 -11.80 -1.02
N ILE A 203 -6.59 -10.96 -2.02
CA ILE A 203 -5.59 -10.30 -2.86
C ILE A 203 -5.62 -8.81 -2.55
N LYS A 204 -4.50 -8.30 -2.07
CA LYS A 204 -4.28 -6.87 -1.83
C LYS A 204 -3.74 -6.22 -3.10
N ALA A 205 -4.31 -5.08 -3.49
CA ALA A 205 -3.96 -4.39 -4.73
C ALA A 205 -3.68 -2.89 -4.53
N LEU A 206 -2.80 -2.34 -5.38
CA LEU A 206 -2.50 -0.92 -5.56
C LEU A 206 -2.56 -0.53 -7.04
#